data_AF-A0A673CND1-F1
#
_entry.id   AF-A0A673CND1-F1
#
_cell.length_a   1.000
_cell.length_b   1.000
_cell.length_c   1.000
_cell.angle_alpha   90.00
_cell.angle_beta   90.00
_cell.angle_gamma   90.00
#
_symmetry.space_group_name_H-M   'P 1'
#
loop_
_entity.id
_entity.type
_entity.pdbx_description
1 polymer ?
#
loop_
_entity_poly.entity_id
_entity_poly.type
_entity_poly.pdbx_seq_one_letter_code
_entity_poly.pdbx_strand_id
1 'polypeptide(L)'
;YKDSFLDLSRNKLSGLVFWPLRNLKILSLSSNRLQVIPEKSFYYMPSLSYLTLYKNPMSSLPVQLMGHMPYIKTFHLFNTNLTTVPGNLFTNMSGLLTLHIQFNNKLQELPSDLFCCLPNLKTLSLKSNNLQYLPPHLFSKQTTLNILLLNSRKKRIYICT
;
A
#
# COMPACT_ATOMS: atom_id res chain seq x y z
N TYR A 1 -10.66 -22.49 -12.99
CA TYR A 1 -11.12 -21.95 -11.68
C TYR A 1 -10.01 -21.81 -10.63
N LYS A 2 -8.70 -21.86 -10.97
CA LYS A 2 -7.60 -21.76 -9.98
C LYS A 2 -6.79 -20.44 -9.99
N ASP A 3 -6.99 -19.57 -10.98
CA ASP A 3 -6.06 -18.43 -11.20
C ASP A 3 -6.48 -17.09 -10.58
N SER A 4 -7.55 -17.05 -9.78
CA SER A 4 -8.01 -15.80 -9.15
C SER A 4 -7.36 -15.49 -7.81
N PHE A 5 -6.66 -16.47 -7.22
CA PHE A 5 -6.00 -16.35 -5.92
C PHE A 5 -4.63 -17.02 -5.97
N LEU A 6 -3.59 -16.30 -5.56
CA LEU A 6 -2.24 -16.80 -5.45
C LEU A 6 -1.64 -16.37 -4.11
N ASP A 7 -1.38 -17.35 -3.25
CA ASP A 7 -0.69 -17.14 -1.99
C ASP A 7 0.73 -17.70 -2.08
N LEU A 8 1.69 -16.79 -2.03
CA LEU A 8 3.11 -17.06 -1.95
C LEU A 8 3.67 -16.54 -0.62
N SER A 9 2.82 -16.28 0.38
CA SER A 9 3.28 -15.82 1.69
C SER A 9 4.10 -16.87 2.42
N ARG A 10 4.96 -16.42 3.34
CA ARG A 10 5.80 -17.28 4.20
C ARG A 10 6.75 -18.20 3.41
N ASN A 11 7.19 -17.73 2.26
CA ASN A 11 8.26 -18.37 1.49
C ASN A 11 9.60 -17.66 1.74
N LYS A 12 10.65 -18.10 1.05
CA LYS A 12 11.99 -17.50 1.11
C LYS A 12 12.31 -16.66 -0.14
N LEU A 13 11.29 -16.07 -0.76
CA LEU A 13 11.43 -15.36 -2.03
C LEU A 13 12.32 -14.12 -1.84
N SER A 14 13.38 -14.04 -2.64
CA SER A 14 14.37 -12.95 -2.64
C SER A 14 14.48 -12.21 -3.99
N GLY A 15 13.81 -12.69 -5.05
CA GLY A 15 13.74 -12.05 -6.37
C GLY A 15 13.03 -12.91 -7.44
N LEU A 16 12.36 -12.25 -8.40
CA LEU A 16 11.66 -12.79 -9.59
C LEU A 16 10.48 -13.75 -9.36
N VAL A 17 9.35 -13.21 -8.83
CA VAL A 17 8.04 -13.92 -8.81
C VAL A 17 6.90 -13.08 -9.41
N PHE A 18 7.24 -12.10 -10.25
CA PHE A 18 6.29 -11.12 -10.78
C PHE A 18 5.92 -11.45 -12.23
N TRP A 19 5.09 -12.47 -12.39
CA TRP A 19 4.54 -12.87 -13.69
C TRP A 19 3.29 -12.04 -14.01
N PRO A 20 3.01 -11.68 -15.27
CA PRO A 20 1.80 -10.97 -15.63
C PRO A 20 0.57 -11.89 -15.51
N LEU A 21 -0.05 -11.92 -14.32
CA LEU A 21 -1.24 -12.71 -14.03
C LEU A 21 -2.50 -11.85 -14.20
N ARG A 22 -2.91 -11.65 -15.45
CA ARG A 22 -3.96 -10.68 -15.83
C ARG A 22 -5.30 -10.87 -15.11
N ASN A 23 -5.67 -12.12 -14.82
CA ASN A 23 -6.95 -12.48 -14.20
C ASN A 23 -6.87 -12.63 -12.67
N LEU A 24 -5.69 -12.43 -12.07
CA LEU A 24 -5.49 -12.61 -10.64
C LEU A 24 -6.25 -11.54 -9.86
N LYS A 25 -7.05 -11.96 -8.87
CA LYS A 25 -7.81 -11.06 -7.99
C LYS A 25 -7.13 -10.87 -6.64
N ILE A 26 -6.45 -11.89 -6.14
CA ILE A 26 -5.83 -11.86 -4.82
C ILE A 26 -4.38 -12.32 -4.95
N LEU A 27 -3.46 -11.47 -4.52
CA LEU A 27 -2.03 -11.77 -4.46
C LEU A 27 -1.49 -11.55 -3.04
N SER A 28 -0.92 -12.60 -2.48
CA SER A 28 -0.24 -12.56 -1.19
C SER A 28 1.24 -12.89 -1.34
N LEU A 29 2.10 -11.91 -1.08
CA LEU A 29 3.56 -12.03 -1.09
C LEU A 29 4.16 -11.77 0.31
N SER A 30 3.33 -11.80 1.34
CA SER A 30 3.72 -11.35 2.68
C SER A 30 4.65 -12.32 3.39
N SER A 31 5.43 -11.84 4.36
CA SER A 31 6.38 -12.67 5.13
C SER A 31 7.38 -13.42 4.24
N ASN A 32 7.95 -12.73 3.25
CA ASN A 32 9.03 -13.22 2.40
C ASN A 32 10.34 -12.48 2.72
N ARG A 33 11.35 -12.57 1.84
CA ARG A 33 12.63 -11.88 1.96
C ARG A 33 12.84 -10.87 0.83
N LEU A 34 11.73 -10.30 0.31
CA LEU A 34 11.80 -9.30 -0.74
C LEU A 34 12.49 -8.06 -0.18
N GLN A 35 13.65 -7.73 -0.73
CA GLN A 35 14.37 -6.49 -0.41
C GLN A 35 14.13 -5.42 -1.48
N VAL A 36 13.90 -5.87 -2.71
CA VAL A 36 13.63 -5.03 -3.88
C VAL A 36 12.44 -5.62 -4.62
N ILE A 37 11.55 -4.75 -5.09
CA ILE A 37 10.53 -5.11 -6.07
C ILE A 37 10.91 -4.45 -7.40
N PRO A 38 11.07 -5.21 -8.49
CA PRO A 38 11.35 -4.66 -9.81
C PRO A 38 10.25 -3.70 -10.27
N GLU A 39 10.60 -2.76 -11.15
CA GLU A 39 9.61 -1.93 -11.82
C GLU A 39 8.57 -2.80 -12.54
N LYS A 40 7.35 -2.26 -12.64
CA LYS A 40 6.22 -2.85 -13.34
C LYS A 40 5.76 -4.22 -12.83
N SER A 41 6.20 -4.62 -11.64
CA SER A 41 5.88 -5.92 -11.03
C SER A 41 4.38 -6.19 -10.87
N PHE A 42 3.55 -5.15 -10.71
CA PHE A 42 2.08 -5.27 -10.66
C PHE A 42 1.38 -4.54 -11.82
N TYR A 43 2.14 -4.13 -12.83
CA TYR A 43 1.63 -3.26 -13.89
C TYR A 43 0.57 -3.92 -14.78
N TYR A 44 0.70 -5.23 -14.99
CA TYR A 44 -0.16 -6.01 -15.88
C TYR A 44 -1.13 -6.93 -15.12
N MET A 45 -1.56 -6.51 -13.93
CA MET A 45 -2.51 -7.25 -13.07
C MET A 45 -3.77 -6.41 -12.78
N PRO A 46 -4.52 -5.96 -13.80
CA PRO A 46 -5.60 -4.99 -13.62
C PRO A 46 -6.76 -5.53 -12.78
N SER A 47 -6.94 -6.85 -12.71
CA SER A 47 -8.03 -7.51 -11.97
C SER A 47 -7.78 -7.66 -10.47
N LEU A 48 -6.62 -7.23 -9.94
CA LEU A 48 -6.33 -7.34 -8.51
C LEU A 48 -7.34 -6.55 -7.68
N SER A 49 -7.96 -7.25 -6.72
CA SER A 49 -8.81 -6.68 -5.68
C SER A 49 -8.12 -6.66 -4.31
N TYR A 50 -7.13 -7.52 -4.09
CA TYR A 50 -6.39 -7.61 -2.83
C TYR A 50 -4.90 -7.85 -3.08
N LEU A 51 -4.05 -7.00 -2.50
CA LEU A 51 -2.59 -7.14 -2.55
C LEU A 51 -2.01 -7.03 -1.15
N THR A 52 -1.10 -7.93 -0.80
CA THR A 52 -0.40 -7.87 0.48
C THR A 52 1.10 -8.14 0.37
N LEU A 53 1.90 -7.18 0.84
CA LEU A 53 3.36 -7.19 0.81
C LEU A 53 3.98 -7.13 2.21
N TYR A 54 3.18 -7.23 3.28
CA TYR A 54 3.66 -7.01 4.65
C TYR A 54 4.78 -7.98 5.07
N LYS A 55 5.61 -7.59 6.04
CA LYS A 55 6.75 -8.40 6.52
C LYS A 55 7.71 -8.80 5.38
N ASN A 56 8.14 -7.82 4.59
CA ASN A 56 9.22 -7.97 3.62
C ASN A 56 10.23 -6.84 3.83
N PRO A 57 11.54 -7.09 3.96
CA PRO A 57 12.54 -6.08 4.32
C PRO A 57 12.90 -5.11 3.16
N MET A 58 11.91 -4.43 2.58
CA MET A 58 12.04 -3.52 1.44
C MET A 58 12.19 -2.06 1.87
N SER A 59 13.35 -1.46 1.61
CA SER A 59 13.58 -0.04 1.97
C SER A 59 12.83 0.96 1.09
N SER A 60 12.50 0.59 -0.14
CA SER A 60 11.86 1.46 -1.13
C SER A 60 10.95 0.69 -2.09
N LEU A 61 10.10 1.42 -2.81
CA LEU A 61 9.28 0.92 -3.92
C LEU A 61 9.61 1.70 -5.19
N PRO A 62 9.60 1.06 -6.37
CA PRO A 62 9.85 1.77 -7.62
C PRO A 62 8.69 2.72 -7.96
N VAL A 63 9.01 3.82 -8.65
CA VAL A 63 8.03 4.81 -9.12
C VAL A 63 7.01 4.17 -10.07
N GLN A 64 7.46 3.27 -10.94
CA GLN A 64 6.60 2.55 -11.90
C GLN A 64 6.17 1.17 -11.37
N LEU A 65 5.81 1.06 -10.10
CA LEU A 65 5.42 -0.24 -9.53
C LEU A 65 4.05 -0.74 -10.04
N MET A 66 3.08 0.18 -10.08
CA MET A 66 1.67 -0.11 -10.26
C MET A 66 1.18 0.36 -11.63
N GLY A 67 0.32 -0.45 -12.26
CA GLY A 67 -0.40 -0.10 -13.48
C GLY A 67 -1.78 0.46 -13.16
N HIS A 68 -2.70 0.36 -14.13
CA HIS A 68 -4.10 0.68 -13.91
C HIS A 68 -4.78 -0.41 -13.05
N MET A 69 -5.24 -0.07 -11.84
CA MET A 69 -5.81 -1.02 -10.88
C MET A 69 -7.18 -0.56 -10.37
N PRO A 70 -8.20 -0.51 -11.24
CA PRO A 70 -9.52 0.01 -10.90
C PRO A 70 -10.27 -0.85 -9.88
N TYR A 71 -9.92 -2.14 -9.79
CA TYR A 71 -10.61 -3.10 -8.93
C TYR A 71 -9.97 -3.31 -7.57
N ILE A 72 -8.79 -2.73 -7.30
CA ILE A 72 -8.10 -2.91 -6.02
C ILE A 72 -8.95 -2.36 -4.88
N LYS A 73 -9.20 -3.16 -3.85
CA LYS A 73 -10.01 -2.78 -2.67
C LYS A 73 -9.16 -2.68 -1.42
N THR A 74 -8.17 -3.56 -1.29
CA THR A 74 -7.32 -3.62 -0.11
C THR A 74 -5.85 -3.73 -0.48
N PHE A 75 -5.02 -2.88 0.12
CA PHE A 75 -3.58 -2.96 0.00
C PHE A 75 -2.90 -2.89 1.37
N HIS A 76 -2.16 -3.95 1.69
CA HIS A 76 -1.37 -4.08 2.91
C HIS A 76 0.13 -3.94 2.63
N LEU A 77 0.72 -2.87 3.14
CA LEU A 77 2.12 -2.49 2.98
C LEU A 77 2.71 -2.07 4.34
N PHE A 78 2.74 -3.00 5.29
CA PHE A 78 3.17 -2.72 6.64
C PHE A 78 4.32 -3.61 7.08
N ASN A 79 5.12 -3.13 8.04
CA ASN A 79 6.30 -3.85 8.53
C ASN A 79 7.25 -4.23 7.37
N THR A 80 7.59 -3.24 6.55
CA THR A 80 8.41 -3.43 5.35
C THR A 80 9.77 -2.75 5.38
N ASN A 81 10.13 -2.02 6.45
CA ASN A 81 11.33 -1.17 6.55
C ASN A 81 11.36 0.02 5.56
N LEU A 82 10.22 0.42 5.02
CA LEU A 82 10.15 1.54 4.09
C LEU A 82 10.70 2.82 4.75
N THR A 83 11.56 3.51 4.01
CA THR A 83 12.06 4.84 4.39
C THR A 83 11.29 5.95 3.68
N THR A 84 10.78 5.66 2.47
CA THR A 84 10.02 6.58 1.62
C THR A 84 8.90 5.84 0.88
N VAL A 85 7.95 6.59 0.33
CA VAL A 85 6.90 6.09 -0.55
C VAL A 85 6.82 6.99 -1.79
N PRO A 86 6.84 6.46 -3.02
CA PRO A 86 6.65 7.26 -4.23
C PRO A 86 5.30 7.98 -4.21
N GLY A 87 5.28 9.28 -4.53
CA GLY A 87 4.05 10.09 -4.50
C GLY A 87 2.98 9.61 -5.46
N ASN A 88 3.36 8.92 -6.54
CA ASN A 88 2.45 8.38 -7.53
C ASN A 88 1.97 6.95 -7.23
N LEU A 89 2.40 6.32 -6.13
CA LEU A 89 2.19 4.89 -5.86
C LEU A 89 0.70 4.49 -5.96
N PHE A 90 -0.20 5.34 -5.50
CA PHE A 90 -1.64 5.06 -5.41
C PHE A 90 -2.49 5.75 -6.49
N THR A 91 -1.88 6.46 -7.45
CA THR A 91 -2.58 7.29 -8.46
C THR A 91 -3.63 6.53 -9.27
N ASN A 92 -3.37 5.25 -9.53
CA ASN A 92 -4.22 4.40 -10.37
C ASN A 92 -5.12 3.42 -9.57
N MET A 93 -5.38 3.71 -8.30
CA MET A 93 -6.11 2.84 -7.38
C MET A 93 -7.45 3.44 -6.92
N SER A 94 -8.21 4.05 -7.83
CA SER A 94 -9.46 4.78 -7.51
C SER A 94 -10.50 3.91 -6.77
N GLY A 95 -10.43 2.59 -6.92
CA GLY A 95 -11.30 1.64 -6.23
C GLY A 95 -10.91 1.30 -4.78
N LEU A 96 -9.77 1.77 -4.28
CA LEU A 96 -9.20 1.36 -2.99
C LEU A 96 -10.04 1.83 -1.81
N LEU A 97 -10.33 0.91 -0.90
CA LEU A 97 -11.17 1.14 0.29
C LEU A 97 -10.36 1.07 1.59
N THR A 98 -9.38 0.17 1.64
CA THR A 98 -8.56 -0.08 2.84
C THR A 98 -7.08 -0.05 2.50
N LEU A 99 -6.35 0.82 3.20
CA LEU A 99 -4.90 0.99 3.04
C LEU A 99 -4.21 0.92 4.39
N HIS A 100 -3.26 0.00 4.52
CA HIS A 100 -2.43 -0.13 5.71
C HIS A 100 -0.97 0.09 5.37
N ILE A 101 -0.41 1.21 5.82
CA ILE A 101 1.01 1.57 5.74
C ILE A 101 1.49 1.83 7.16
N GLN A 102 1.62 0.79 7.95
CA GLN A 102 1.94 0.87 9.38
C GLN A 102 3.22 0.11 9.73
N PHE A 103 3.76 0.31 10.93
CA PHE A 103 4.96 -0.39 11.41
C PHE A 103 6.20 -0.21 10.51
N ASN A 104 6.31 0.91 9.79
CA ASN A 104 7.53 1.28 9.06
C ASN A 104 8.28 2.34 9.87
N ASN A 105 9.06 1.89 10.86
CA ASN A 105 9.79 2.75 11.81
C ASN A 105 10.81 3.71 11.18
N LYS A 106 11.20 3.50 9.91
CA LYS A 106 12.10 4.39 9.18
C LYS A 106 11.38 5.38 8.25
N LEU A 107 10.06 5.28 8.12
CA LEU A 107 9.25 6.19 7.30
C LEU A 107 8.99 7.49 8.08
N GLN A 108 9.63 8.57 7.66
CA GLN A 108 9.63 9.85 8.38
C GLN A 108 8.74 10.93 7.74
N GLU A 109 8.44 10.78 6.46
CA GLU A 109 7.66 11.75 5.68
C GLU A 109 6.78 11.03 4.66
N LEU A 110 5.75 11.72 4.21
CA LEU A 110 4.87 11.30 3.13
C LEU A 110 4.80 12.43 2.08
N PRO A 111 4.75 12.10 0.79
CA PRO A 111 4.42 13.08 -0.25
C PRO A 111 3.06 13.75 0.01
N SER A 112 2.95 15.05 -0.30
CA SER A 112 1.72 15.85 -0.11
C SER A 112 0.50 15.25 -0.80
N ASP A 113 0.70 14.71 -2.00
CA ASP A 113 -0.37 14.23 -2.87
C ASP A 113 -0.49 12.71 -2.85
N LEU A 114 0.13 12.02 -1.88
CA LEU A 114 0.19 10.55 -1.84
C LEU A 114 -1.19 9.89 -1.95
N PHE A 115 -2.23 10.52 -1.39
CA PHE A 115 -3.59 10.01 -1.39
C PHE A 115 -4.53 10.74 -2.37
N CYS A 116 -4.05 11.67 -3.21
CA CYS A 116 -4.91 12.55 -4.01
C CYS A 116 -5.92 11.80 -4.91
N CYS A 117 -5.58 10.58 -5.36
CA CYS A 117 -6.41 9.77 -6.27
C CYS A 117 -7.18 8.64 -5.56
N LEU A 118 -7.39 8.72 -4.24
CA LEU A 118 -8.14 7.72 -3.47
C LEU A 118 -9.47 8.27 -2.93
N PRO A 119 -10.44 8.57 -3.81
CA PRO A 119 -11.70 9.21 -3.42
C PRO A 119 -12.64 8.28 -2.64
N ASN A 120 -12.42 6.96 -2.68
CA ASN A 120 -13.26 5.95 -2.04
C ASN A 120 -12.64 5.35 -0.77
N LEU A 121 -11.52 5.90 -0.29
CA LEU A 121 -10.79 5.35 0.84
C LEU A 121 -11.63 5.49 2.13
N LYS A 122 -11.86 4.37 2.82
CA LYS A 122 -12.65 4.29 4.05
C LYS A 122 -11.80 4.08 5.29
N THR A 123 -10.72 3.31 5.14
CA THR A 123 -9.82 2.95 6.24
C THR A 123 -8.38 3.22 5.84
N LEU A 124 -7.69 4.03 6.64
CA LEU A 124 -6.27 4.33 6.51
C LEU A 124 -5.57 4.13 7.86
N SER A 125 -4.52 3.31 7.86
CA SER A 125 -3.61 3.23 9.01
C SER A 125 -2.19 3.64 8.62
N LEU A 126 -1.69 4.67 9.31
CA LEU A 126 -0.30 5.14 9.32
C LEU A 126 0.35 4.95 10.69
N LYS A 127 -0.25 4.12 11.54
CA LYS A 127 0.22 3.85 12.90
C LYS A 127 1.62 3.22 12.88
N SER A 128 2.39 3.46 13.93
CA SER A 128 3.71 2.87 14.16
C SER A 128 4.73 3.12 13.05
N ASN A 129 4.58 4.22 12.30
CA ASN A 129 5.66 4.79 11.50
C ASN A 129 6.52 5.74 12.35
N ASN A 130 7.41 6.53 11.75
CA ASN A 130 8.15 7.59 12.45
C ASN A 130 7.93 8.97 11.79
N LEU A 131 6.68 9.20 11.35
CA LEU A 131 6.30 10.44 10.67
C LEU A 131 6.50 11.65 11.59
N GLN A 132 7.35 12.59 11.16
CA GLN A 132 7.66 13.80 11.94
C GLN A 132 6.56 14.84 11.82
N TYR A 133 5.96 14.95 10.64
CA TYR A 133 4.84 15.82 10.34
C TYR A 133 3.93 15.17 9.29
N LEU A 134 2.73 15.73 9.12
CA LEU A 134 1.84 15.39 8.02
C LEU A 134 1.72 16.63 7.11
N PRO A 135 1.92 16.49 5.80
CA PRO A 135 1.70 17.59 4.87
C PRO A 135 0.31 18.22 5.04
N PRO A 136 0.19 19.56 4.90
CA PRO A 136 -1.11 20.22 4.80
C PRO A 136 -1.93 19.58 3.69
N HIS A 137 -3.24 19.43 3.91
CA HIS A 137 -4.18 18.89 2.91
C HIS A 137 -3.93 17.45 2.44
N LEU A 138 -3.05 16.68 3.10
CA LEU A 138 -2.76 15.28 2.77
C LEU A 138 -4.04 14.41 2.65
N PHE A 139 -5.06 14.72 3.44
CA PHE A 139 -6.35 14.01 3.47
C PHE A 139 -7.51 14.78 2.81
N SER A 140 -7.23 15.88 2.11
CA SER A 140 -8.28 16.78 1.58
C SER A 140 -9.20 16.13 0.55
N LYS A 141 -8.78 15.05 -0.10
CA LYS A 141 -9.56 14.30 -1.09
C LYS A 141 -10.26 13.06 -0.50
N GLN A 142 -9.96 12.72 0.76
CA GLN A 142 -10.47 11.53 1.45
C GLN A 142 -11.81 11.80 2.14
N THR A 143 -12.81 12.25 1.38
CA THR A 143 -14.14 12.62 1.93
C THR A 143 -14.93 11.42 2.46
N THR A 144 -14.56 10.20 2.09
CA THR A 144 -15.21 8.95 2.53
C THR A 144 -14.51 8.24 3.70
N LEU A 145 -13.50 8.88 4.30
CA LEU A 145 -12.65 8.24 5.30
C LEU A 145 -13.36 8.15 6.65
N ASN A 146 -13.62 6.93 7.10
CA ASN A 146 -14.30 6.64 8.37
C ASN A 146 -13.29 6.32 9.48
N ILE A 147 -12.15 5.73 9.13
CA ILE A 147 -11.15 5.26 10.09
C ILE A 147 -9.78 5.79 9.66
N LEU A 148 -9.21 6.66 10.48
CA LEU A 148 -7.84 7.14 10.36
C LEU A 148 -7.06 6.79 11.62
N LEU A 149 -6.04 5.94 11.49
CA LEU A 149 -5.16 5.56 12.59
C LEU A 149 -3.78 6.20 12.40
N LEU A 150 -3.42 7.10 13.31
CA LEU A 150 -2.12 7.77 13.36
C LEU A 150 -1.33 7.36 14.61
N ASN A 151 -0.03 7.66 14.64
CA ASN A 151 0.80 7.46 15.83
C ASN A 151 0.33 8.33 17.00
N SER A 152 -0.14 7.65 18.05
CA SER A 152 -0.54 8.27 19.31
C SER A 152 0.68 8.68 20.13
N ARG A 153 1.15 9.92 19.96
CA ARG A 153 1.76 10.68 21.08
C ARG A 153 1.06 12.00 21.40
N LYS A 154 0.27 12.56 20.48
CA LYS A 154 -0.78 13.57 20.74
C LYS A 154 -1.87 13.42 19.68
N LYS A 155 -3.13 13.20 20.11
CA LYS A 155 -4.36 13.07 19.30
C LYS A 155 -4.59 11.71 18.61
N ARG A 156 -5.41 10.86 19.24
CA ARG A 156 -6.35 10.02 18.49
C ARG A 156 -7.33 10.98 17.82
N ILE A 157 -7.25 11.17 16.51
CA ILE A 157 -8.29 11.86 15.76
C ILE A 157 -9.20 10.77 15.21
N TYR A 158 -10.32 10.55 15.90
CA TYR A 158 -11.47 9.95 15.24
C TYR A 158 -12.03 11.04 14.34
N ILE A 159 -11.81 10.94 13.03
CA ILE A 159 -12.61 11.71 12.09
C ILE A 159 -13.92 10.92 11.98
N CYS A 160 -14.82 11.12 12.96
CA CYS A 160 -16.23 10.87 12.70
C CYS A 160 -16.67 11.99 11.77
N THR A 161 -17.04 11.64 10.55
CA THR A 161 -17.89 12.47 9.70
C THR A 161 -19.19 12.78 10.40
#